data_AF-A0A946TXK0-F1
#
_entry.id   AF-A0A946TXK0-F1
#
_cell.length_a   1.000
_cell.length_b   1.000
_cell.length_c   1.000
_cell.angle_alpha   90.00
_cell.angle_beta   90.00
_cell.angle_gamma   90.00
#
_symmetry.space_group_name_H-M   'P 1'
#
loop_
_entity.id
_entity.type
_entity.pdbx_description
1 polymer ?
#
loop_
_entity_poly.entity_id
_entity_poly.type
_entity_poly.pdbx_seq_one_letter_code
_entity_poly.pdbx_strand_id
1 'polypeptide(L)'
;NGACDPGVTIKNGSKKGRLLMPARVFVEYLNKGKNRKRFNDLYAMALYSDDRGKSWNSSEPFPLKGTGESGLVELKDGTIYHNSRTHMRPGNRRIAYSHDAGETWVDEHEDDELFDGPPDVYGCKAGLLRLPNEGCDILLFSSPGNRSTRTDITVWVSFDGGKTWPVNRLIKKGPGNYTWMAAGRQGTSSEGMIYLLAGKDWMARFNLNWLLEKDT
;
A
#
# COMPACT_ATOMS: atom_id res chain seq x y z
N ASN A 1 3.97 -4.20 16.06
CA ASN A 1 3.94 -4.90 14.75
C ASN A 1 3.93 -3.87 13.65
N GLY A 2 4.97 -3.84 12.81
CA GLY A 2 4.89 -3.19 11.51
C GLY A 2 4.24 -4.17 10.54
N ALA A 3 3.22 -3.72 9.81
CA ALA A 3 2.38 -4.57 8.96
C ALA A 3 2.32 -3.99 7.54
N CYS A 4 3.46 -3.72 6.90
CA CYS A 4 3.48 -3.20 5.53
C CYS A 4 2.98 -4.24 4.51
N ASP A 5 2.75 -3.79 3.27
CA ASP A 5 2.50 -4.71 2.14
C ASP A 5 3.76 -5.52 1.76
N PRO A 6 3.59 -6.60 0.98
CA PRO A 6 4.72 -7.31 0.39
C PRO A 6 5.57 -6.38 -0.47
N GLY A 7 6.85 -6.68 -0.57
CA GLY A 7 7.74 -6.01 -1.52
C GLY A 7 7.50 -6.42 -2.96
N VAL A 8 8.18 -5.72 -3.87
CA VAL A 8 8.19 -6.00 -5.31
C VAL A 8 9.60 -6.36 -5.77
N THR A 9 9.69 -7.00 -6.93
CA THR A 9 10.94 -7.11 -7.69
C THR A 9 10.86 -6.15 -8.86
N ILE A 10 11.82 -5.22 -8.95
CA ILE A 10 11.89 -4.21 -10.00
C ILE A 10 12.07 -4.87 -11.36
N LYS A 11 11.27 -4.47 -12.35
CA LYS A 11 11.23 -5.05 -13.70
C LYS A 11 11.79 -4.11 -14.76
N ASN A 12 11.82 -2.81 -14.51
CA ASN A 12 12.23 -1.78 -15.45
C ASN A 12 13.51 -1.04 -15.02
N GLY A 13 14.11 -0.32 -15.96
CA GLY A 13 15.27 0.53 -15.70
C GLY A 13 16.57 -0.22 -15.37
N SER A 14 17.58 0.53 -14.94
CA SER A 14 18.94 0.02 -14.67
C SER A 14 19.04 -0.86 -13.44
N LYS A 15 18.04 -0.80 -12.54
CA LYS A 15 17.97 -1.59 -11.29
C LYS A 15 17.05 -2.81 -11.39
N LYS A 16 16.75 -3.28 -12.62
CA LYS A 16 15.97 -4.50 -12.86
C LYS A 16 16.53 -5.68 -12.07
N GLY A 17 15.67 -6.36 -11.31
CA GLY A 17 16.02 -7.46 -10.43
C GLY A 17 16.23 -7.07 -8.96
N ARG A 18 16.27 -5.78 -8.64
CA ARG A 18 16.26 -5.27 -7.25
C ARG A 18 15.02 -5.77 -6.51
N LEU A 19 15.22 -6.25 -5.29
CA LEU A 19 14.14 -6.46 -4.34
C LEU A 19 13.88 -5.14 -3.62
N LEU A 20 12.64 -4.67 -3.57
CA LEU A 20 12.25 -3.43 -2.90
C LEU A 20 11.09 -3.71 -1.95
N MET A 21 11.23 -3.39 -0.66
CA MET A 21 10.24 -3.67 0.37
C MET A 21 9.87 -2.41 1.14
N PRO A 22 8.57 -2.12 1.36
CA PRO A 22 8.17 -1.03 2.23
C PRO A 22 8.52 -1.35 3.69
N ALA A 23 9.03 -0.36 4.41
CA ALA A 23 9.43 -0.47 5.79
C ALA A 23 8.94 0.72 6.62
N ARG A 24 8.99 0.56 7.93
CA ARG A 24 8.63 1.61 8.90
C ARG A 24 9.70 1.69 9.97
N VAL A 25 10.15 2.89 10.26
CA VAL A 25 11.13 3.16 11.32
C VAL A 25 10.43 3.66 12.57
N PHE A 26 10.76 3.03 13.69
CA PHE A 26 10.43 3.51 15.02
C PHE A 26 11.62 4.26 15.60
N VAL A 27 11.55 5.60 15.61
CA VAL A 27 12.58 6.45 16.23
C VAL A 27 12.56 6.22 17.74
N GLU A 28 13.72 5.85 18.30
CA GLU A 28 13.90 5.51 19.72
C GLU A 28 12.91 4.46 20.22
N TYR A 29 12.97 3.27 19.60
CA TYR A 29 12.12 2.11 19.83
C TYR A 29 11.51 2.06 21.23
N LEU A 30 10.31 2.64 21.36
CA LEU A 30 9.42 2.60 22.52
C LEU A 30 10.19 2.40 23.84
N ASN A 31 10.95 3.43 24.27
CA ASN A 31 11.72 3.42 25.52
C ASN A 31 10.90 2.78 26.65
N LYS A 32 11.13 1.48 26.89
CA LYS A 32 10.57 0.73 28.02
C LYS A 32 10.99 1.51 29.27
N GLY A 33 10.02 2.15 29.92
CA GLY A 33 10.23 2.89 31.16
C GLY A 33 10.09 4.42 31.10
N LYS A 34 9.81 5.05 29.95
CA LYS A 34 9.68 6.55 29.86
C LYS A 34 8.30 7.10 29.47
N ASN A 35 7.24 6.30 29.45
CA ASN A 35 5.84 6.73 29.22
C ASN A 35 5.55 7.61 27.97
N ARG A 36 6.47 7.72 27.00
CA ARG A 36 6.27 8.55 25.80
C ARG A 36 6.35 7.72 24.53
N LYS A 37 5.23 7.63 23.81
CA LYS A 37 5.16 7.08 22.44
C LYS A 37 5.51 8.20 21.46
N ARG A 38 6.66 8.12 20.79
CA ARG A 38 7.12 9.12 19.80
C ARG A 38 6.50 8.90 18.42
N PHE A 39 5.18 8.82 18.37
CA PHE A 39 4.45 8.49 17.14
C PHE A 39 4.60 9.53 16.03
N ASN A 40 4.78 10.80 16.39
CA ASN A 40 5.04 11.89 15.44
C ASN A 40 6.40 11.81 14.76
N ASP A 41 7.35 11.04 15.32
CA ASP A 41 8.69 10.90 14.78
C ASP A 41 8.87 9.66 13.90
N LEU A 42 7.87 8.78 13.88
CA LEU A 42 7.88 7.60 13.02
C LEU A 42 7.84 8.01 11.55
N TYR A 43 8.43 7.19 10.70
CA TYR A 43 8.33 7.39 9.26
C TYR A 43 8.33 6.08 8.50
N ALA A 44 7.70 6.10 7.33
CA ALA A 44 7.83 5.06 6.31
C ALA A 44 9.15 5.24 5.54
N MET A 45 9.63 4.16 4.95
CA MET A 45 10.75 4.15 4.00
C MET A 45 10.67 2.88 3.14
N ALA A 46 11.68 2.59 2.33
CA ALA A 46 11.91 1.27 1.77
C ALA A 46 13.27 0.69 2.17
N LEU A 47 13.36 -0.63 2.09
CA LEU A 47 14.59 -1.39 2.09
C LEU A 47 14.77 -2.04 0.72
N TYR A 48 15.98 -2.06 0.21
CA TYR A 48 16.26 -2.67 -1.09
C TYR A 48 17.52 -3.53 -1.09
N SER A 49 17.53 -4.50 -1.99
CA SER A 49 18.65 -5.41 -2.21
C SER A 49 18.90 -5.62 -3.70
N ASP A 50 20.15 -5.43 -4.11
CA ASP A 50 20.61 -5.62 -5.49
C ASP A 50 21.32 -6.97 -5.70
N ASP A 51 21.49 -7.76 -4.64
CA ASP A 51 22.29 -9.00 -4.64
C ASP A 51 21.45 -10.24 -4.28
N ARG A 52 20.15 -10.20 -4.61
CA ARG A 52 19.16 -11.24 -4.36
C ARG A 52 18.94 -11.51 -2.86
N GLY A 53 18.99 -10.46 -2.05
CA GLY A 53 18.64 -10.49 -0.62
C GLY A 53 19.80 -10.85 0.31
N LYS A 54 21.05 -10.85 -0.16
CA LYS A 54 22.23 -11.13 0.69
C LYS A 54 22.58 -9.93 1.55
N SER A 55 22.49 -8.72 0.99
CA SER A 55 22.64 -7.46 1.70
C SER A 55 21.46 -6.53 1.41
N TRP A 56 21.19 -5.63 2.36
CA TRP A 56 20.06 -4.70 2.31
C TRP A 56 20.53 -3.30 2.62
N ASN A 57 20.08 -2.34 1.83
CA ASN A 57 20.27 -0.92 2.03
C ASN A 57 18.93 -0.26 2.34
N SER A 58 18.98 0.89 2.99
CA SER A 58 17.82 1.72 3.28
C SER A 58 17.67 2.81 2.22
N SER A 59 16.44 3.11 1.81
CA SER A 59 16.13 4.33 1.06
C SER A 59 16.31 5.57 1.95
N GLU A 60 16.22 6.75 1.35
CA GLU A 60 15.88 7.95 2.11
C GLU A 60 14.51 7.78 2.78
N PRO A 61 14.25 8.47 3.92
CA PRO A 61 12.93 8.47 4.54
C PRO A 61 11.84 8.94 3.57
N PHE A 62 10.63 8.38 3.69
CA PHE A 62 9.45 9.02 3.12
C PHE A 62 9.41 10.46 3.63
N PRO A 63 9.15 11.48 2.79
CA PRO A 63 9.41 12.89 3.10
C PRO A 63 8.30 13.48 3.99
N LEU A 64 7.78 12.67 4.91
CA LEU A 64 6.76 13.01 5.87
C LEU A 64 6.89 12.13 7.13
N LYS A 65 7.11 12.76 8.27
CA LYS A 65 7.03 12.10 9.59
C LYS A 65 5.57 11.86 10.01
N GLY A 66 5.39 11.03 11.02
CA GLY A 66 4.08 10.57 11.48
C GLY A 66 3.44 9.56 10.54
N THR A 67 4.21 8.99 9.61
CA THR A 67 3.75 7.97 8.68
C THR A 67 3.89 6.56 9.27
N GLY A 68 3.26 5.58 8.62
CA GLY A 68 3.01 4.26 9.17
C GLY A 68 3.22 3.11 8.21
N GLU A 69 2.41 2.06 8.37
CA GLU A 69 2.40 0.94 7.43
C GLU A 69 2.10 1.40 6.01
N SER A 70 3.00 1.06 5.09
CA SER A 70 2.93 1.49 3.69
C SER A 70 2.93 0.31 2.73
N GLY A 71 2.56 0.60 1.49
CA GLY A 71 2.72 -0.29 0.35
C GLY A 71 3.34 0.45 -0.82
N LEU A 72 4.00 -0.28 -1.70
CA LEU A 72 4.62 0.28 -2.90
C LEU A 72 4.42 -0.63 -4.10
N VAL A 73 4.35 -0.03 -5.29
CA VAL A 73 4.26 -0.74 -6.57
C VAL A 73 5.11 -0.05 -7.62
N GLU A 74 5.67 -0.83 -8.55
CA GLU A 74 6.37 -0.31 -9.72
C GLU A 74 5.38 -0.15 -10.89
N LEU A 75 5.24 1.07 -11.39
CA LEU A 75 4.44 1.42 -12.56
C LEU A 75 5.13 0.98 -13.86
N LYS A 76 4.42 1.07 -14.99
CA LYS A 76 4.92 0.59 -16.29
C LYS A 76 6.17 1.35 -16.75
N ASP A 77 6.27 2.63 -16.43
CA ASP A 77 7.41 3.50 -16.77
C ASP A 77 8.63 3.29 -15.84
N GLY A 78 8.52 2.46 -14.80
CA GLY A 78 9.56 2.24 -13.79
C GLY A 78 9.47 3.16 -12.58
N THR A 79 8.53 4.12 -12.56
CA THR A 79 8.25 4.94 -11.38
C THR A 79 7.72 4.06 -10.25
N ILE A 80 8.18 4.27 -9.03
CA ILE A 80 7.61 3.62 -7.84
C ILE A 80 6.55 4.53 -7.23
N TYR A 81 5.33 4.02 -7.10
CA TYR A 81 4.27 4.66 -6.36
C TYR A 81 4.30 4.14 -4.91
N HIS A 82 4.54 5.03 -3.94
CA HIS A 82 4.60 4.69 -2.51
C HIS A 82 3.41 5.31 -1.78
N ASN A 83 2.55 4.46 -1.20
CA ASN A 83 1.35 4.87 -0.49
C ASN A 83 1.47 4.53 1.00
N SER A 84 1.31 5.54 1.84
CA SER A 84 1.59 5.45 3.26
C SER A 84 0.39 5.79 4.13
N ARG A 85 0.24 5.02 5.21
CA ARG A 85 -0.65 5.34 6.30
C ARG A 85 -0.16 6.59 7.00
N THR A 86 -1.07 7.46 7.39
CA THR A 86 -0.85 8.50 8.37
C THR A 86 -1.16 7.94 9.76
N HIS A 87 -0.14 7.84 10.60
CA HIS A 87 -0.30 7.30 11.95
C HIS A 87 -0.68 8.37 12.98
N MET A 88 -0.55 9.65 12.62
CA MET A 88 -0.77 10.77 13.54
C MET A 88 -1.46 11.96 12.85
N ARG A 89 -2.36 11.71 11.90
CA ARG A 89 -3.13 12.77 11.22
C ARG A 89 -4.49 12.23 10.77
N PRO A 90 -5.57 13.01 10.87
CA PRO A 90 -6.79 12.72 10.12
C PRO A 90 -6.56 13.01 8.63
N GLY A 91 -7.32 12.35 7.77
CA GLY A 91 -7.30 12.60 6.34
C GLY A 91 -7.20 11.32 5.53
N ASN A 92 -6.60 11.47 4.35
CA ASN A 92 -6.41 10.41 3.38
C ASN A 92 -4.96 9.89 3.39
N ARG A 93 -4.72 8.89 2.55
CA ARG A 93 -3.38 8.32 2.36
C ARG A 93 -2.40 9.39 1.87
N ARG A 94 -1.14 9.26 2.28
CA ARG A 94 -0.05 10.10 1.75
C ARG A 94 0.73 9.33 0.71
N ILE A 95 1.02 9.96 -0.41
CA ILE A 95 1.70 9.35 -1.56
C ILE A 95 2.99 10.11 -1.84
N ALA A 96 4.02 9.39 -2.26
CA ALA A 96 5.21 9.94 -2.88
C ALA A 96 5.66 9.03 -4.02
N TYR A 97 6.53 9.54 -4.89
CA TYR A 97 7.06 8.80 -6.03
C TYR A 97 8.57 8.64 -5.93
N SER A 98 9.11 7.59 -6.56
CA SER A 98 10.54 7.44 -6.79
C SER A 98 10.81 7.20 -8.28
N HIS A 99 11.80 7.91 -8.81
CA HIS A 99 12.29 7.76 -10.18
C HIS A 99 13.67 7.08 -10.23
N ASP A 100 14.19 6.62 -9.09
CA ASP A 100 15.50 6.01 -8.92
C ASP A 100 15.41 4.61 -8.28
N ALA A 101 14.32 3.90 -8.57
CA ALA A 101 14.06 2.53 -8.10
C ALA A 101 14.04 2.39 -6.57
N GLY A 102 13.40 3.35 -5.91
CA GLY A 102 13.09 3.35 -4.48
C GLY A 102 14.23 3.84 -3.58
N GLU A 103 15.19 4.62 -4.10
CA GLU A 103 16.28 5.19 -3.30
C GLU A 103 15.86 6.52 -2.68
N THR A 104 15.23 7.42 -3.45
CA THR A 104 14.70 8.70 -2.97
C THR A 104 13.20 8.87 -3.29
N TRP A 105 12.55 9.80 -2.59
CA TRP A 105 11.12 10.05 -2.66
C TRP A 105 10.83 11.53 -2.92
N VAL A 106 9.96 11.80 -3.89
CA VAL A 106 9.58 13.17 -4.33
C VAL A 106 8.06 13.32 -4.45
N ASP A 107 7.62 14.57 -4.60
CA ASP A 107 6.22 14.95 -4.87
C ASP A 107 5.21 14.38 -3.87
N GLU A 108 5.54 14.53 -2.59
CA GLU A 108 4.72 14.05 -1.51
C GLU A 108 3.44 14.88 -1.36
N HIS A 109 2.29 14.20 -1.36
CA HIS A 109 0.98 14.83 -1.26
C HIS A 109 -0.07 13.89 -0.66
N GLU A 110 -1.24 14.44 -0.34
CA GLU A 110 -2.42 13.66 0.07
C GLU A 110 -3.16 13.16 -1.14
N ASP A 111 -3.59 11.90 -1.12
CA ASP A 111 -4.54 11.38 -2.11
C ASP A 111 -5.93 11.99 -1.85
N ASP A 112 -6.62 12.43 -2.89
CA ASP A 112 -7.94 13.06 -2.73
C ASP A 112 -9.08 12.05 -2.50
N GLU A 113 -8.88 10.78 -2.82
CA GLU A 113 -9.93 9.74 -2.87
C GLU A 113 -9.70 8.62 -1.84
N LEU A 114 -8.44 8.30 -1.52
CA LEU A 114 -8.09 7.17 -0.68
C LEU A 114 -8.13 7.51 0.81
N PHE A 115 -9.29 7.30 1.41
CA PHE A 115 -9.48 7.45 2.85
C PHE A 115 -8.55 6.54 3.67
N ASP A 116 -7.84 7.12 4.65
CA ASP A 116 -6.90 6.39 5.50
C ASP A 116 -7.57 5.68 6.69
N GLY A 117 -8.89 5.50 6.65
CA GLY A 117 -9.67 4.89 7.71
C GLY A 117 -10.22 5.89 8.74
N PRO A 118 -11.15 5.45 9.60
CA PRO A 118 -11.99 6.29 10.45
C PRO A 118 -11.20 7.19 11.40
N PRO A 119 -11.85 8.25 11.95
CA PRO A 119 -11.22 9.42 12.54
C PRO A 119 -10.66 9.17 13.95
N ASP A 120 -9.89 8.11 14.13
CA ASP A 120 -8.82 8.13 15.10
C ASP A 120 -7.58 8.75 14.45
N VAL A 121 -6.70 9.36 15.25
CA VAL A 121 -5.43 9.95 14.76
C VAL A 121 -4.55 8.93 14.05
N TYR A 122 -4.88 7.64 14.14
CA TYR A 122 -4.01 6.56 13.78
C TYR A 122 -4.19 6.07 12.35
N GLY A 123 -5.26 6.38 11.61
CA GLY A 123 -5.46 5.84 10.26
C GLY A 123 -5.49 4.30 10.23
N CYS A 124 -5.35 3.65 9.08
CA CYS A 124 -5.45 2.19 8.95
C CYS A 124 -4.47 1.64 7.91
N LYS A 125 -3.96 0.43 8.14
CA LYS A 125 -3.16 -0.24 7.12
C LYS A 125 -4.08 -0.69 5.99
N ALA A 126 -3.73 -0.31 4.77
CA ALA A 126 -4.41 -0.68 3.54
C ALA A 126 -3.60 -1.72 2.76
N GLY A 127 -4.22 -2.37 1.78
CA GLY A 127 -3.54 -3.19 0.78
C GLY A 127 -3.44 -2.45 -0.53
N LEU A 128 -2.26 -2.47 -1.16
CA LEU A 128 -1.98 -1.93 -2.48
C LEU A 128 -1.46 -3.04 -3.40
N LEU A 129 -1.99 -3.10 -4.62
CA LEU A 129 -1.61 -4.10 -5.61
C LEU A 129 -1.64 -3.49 -7.00
N ARG A 130 -0.64 -3.81 -7.83
CA ARG A 130 -0.69 -3.58 -9.27
C ARG A 130 -1.04 -4.89 -9.98
N LEU A 131 -2.07 -4.88 -10.82
CA LEU A 131 -2.42 -6.06 -11.61
C LEU A 131 -1.45 -6.24 -12.78
N PRO A 132 -1.12 -7.48 -13.17
CA PRO A 132 -0.39 -7.75 -14.40
C PRO A 132 -1.22 -7.32 -15.62
N ASN A 133 -0.85 -6.22 -16.26
CA ASN A 133 -1.49 -5.71 -17.47
C ASN A 133 -0.48 -4.96 -18.34
N GLU A 134 -0.45 -5.25 -19.64
CA GLU A 134 0.50 -4.62 -20.57
C GLU A 134 -0.03 -3.30 -21.13
N GLY A 135 -1.35 -3.09 -21.18
CA GLY A 135 -1.97 -1.91 -21.78
C GLY A 135 -1.83 -0.64 -20.93
N CYS A 136 -2.10 -0.74 -19.64
CA CYS A 136 -2.12 0.37 -18.68
C CYS A 136 -1.80 -0.08 -17.25
N ASP A 137 -1.51 0.88 -16.37
CA ASP A 137 -1.27 0.63 -14.95
C ASP A 137 -2.59 0.53 -14.18
N ILE A 138 -3.03 -0.71 -13.93
CA ILE A 138 -4.21 -0.98 -13.10
C ILE A 138 -3.75 -1.19 -11.66
N LEU A 139 -4.11 -0.26 -10.78
CA LEU A 139 -3.85 -0.36 -9.35
C LEU A 139 -5.15 -0.69 -8.60
N LEU A 140 -5.02 -1.52 -7.58
CA LEU A 140 -6.06 -1.82 -6.61
C LEU A 140 -5.61 -1.31 -5.24
N PHE A 141 -6.52 -0.64 -4.55
CA PHE A 141 -6.35 -0.23 -3.15
C PHE A 141 -7.48 -0.82 -2.32
N SER A 142 -7.19 -1.35 -1.13
CA SER A 142 -8.20 -1.89 -0.23
C SER A 142 -8.06 -1.32 1.17
N SER A 143 -9.16 -0.90 1.77
CA SER A 143 -9.20 -0.40 3.15
C SER A 143 -10.64 -0.48 3.70
N PRO A 144 -10.85 -0.22 5.00
CA PRO A 144 -12.19 0.06 5.52
C PRO A 144 -12.77 1.31 4.86
N GLY A 145 -13.92 1.20 4.20
CA GLY A 145 -14.56 2.30 3.48
C GLY A 145 -15.50 3.15 4.33
N ASN A 146 -15.89 2.66 5.51
CA ASN A 146 -16.74 3.42 6.41
C ASN A 146 -15.94 4.55 7.09
N ARG A 147 -16.45 5.79 6.96
CA ARG A 147 -15.78 6.99 7.50
C ARG A 147 -15.85 7.13 9.02
N SER A 148 -16.67 6.34 9.70
CA SER A 148 -16.88 6.43 11.16
C SER A 148 -16.27 5.26 11.92
N THR A 149 -16.16 4.08 11.32
CA THR A 149 -15.66 2.85 11.98
C THR A 149 -14.83 1.99 11.04
N ARG A 150 -13.88 1.20 11.57
CA ARG A 150 -13.03 0.33 10.74
C ARG A 150 -13.84 -0.91 10.33
N THR A 151 -14.74 -0.67 9.39
CA THR A 151 -15.72 -1.60 8.86
C THR A 151 -15.87 -1.39 7.37
N ASP A 152 -16.55 -2.34 6.73
CA ASP A 152 -16.98 -2.24 5.33
C ASP A 152 -15.77 -2.20 4.37
N ILE A 153 -15.01 -3.30 4.33
CA ILE A 153 -13.83 -3.43 3.47
C ILE A 153 -14.25 -3.22 2.02
N THR A 154 -13.64 -2.22 1.41
CA THR A 154 -13.91 -1.75 0.05
C THR A 154 -12.63 -1.82 -0.76
N VAL A 155 -12.75 -2.05 -2.07
CA VAL A 155 -11.64 -2.02 -3.02
C VAL A 155 -11.88 -0.90 -4.02
N TRP A 156 -10.87 -0.05 -4.23
CA TRP A 156 -10.80 0.98 -5.25
C TRP A 156 -9.94 0.51 -6.42
N VAL A 157 -10.27 0.95 -7.62
CA VAL A 157 -9.55 0.63 -8.86
C VAL A 157 -9.13 1.91 -9.56
N SER A 158 -7.85 2.00 -9.88
CA SER A 158 -7.28 3.02 -10.75
C SER A 158 -6.84 2.38 -12.07
N PHE A 159 -6.97 3.12 -13.17
CA PHE A 159 -6.54 2.71 -14.52
C PHE A 159 -5.41 3.58 -15.07
N ASP A 160 -4.94 4.56 -14.30
CA ASP A 160 -4.00 5.59 -14.70
C ASP A 160 -2.77 5.67 -13.77
N GLY A 161 -2.44 4.57 -13.10
CA GLY A 161 -1.29 4.48 -12.20
C GLY A 161 -1.49 5.15 -10.85
N GLY A 162 -2.73 5.27 -10.38
CA GLY A 162 -3.07 5.83 -9.08
C GLY A 162 -3.29 7.34 -9.08
N LYS A 163 -3.60 7.95 -10.24
CA LYS A 163 -3.93 9.37 -10.31
C LYS A 163 -5.41 9.61 -10.01
N THR A 164 -6.28 8.70 -10.44
CA THR A 164 -7.71 8.70 -10.13
C THR A 164 -8.22 7.31 -9.77
N TRP A 165 -9.28 7.24 -8.97
CA TRP A 165 -9.88 5.99 -8.46
C TRP A 165 -11.39 5.87 -8.79
N PRO A 166 -11.77 5.86 -10.09
CA PRO A 166 -13.15 6.01 -10.55
C PRO A 166 -14.10 4.86 -10.17
N VAL A 167 -13.56 3.72 -9.73
CA VAL A 167 -14.36 2.55 -9.33
C VAL A 167 -14.03 2.20 -7.89
N ASN A 168 -15.06 1.97 -7.09
CA ASN A 168 -14.94 1.32 -5.80
C ASN A 168 -16.08 0.32 -5.61
N ARG A 169 -15.79 -0.82 -4.97
CA ARG A 169 -16.78 -1.86 -4.67
C ARG A 169 -16.60 -2.40 -3.26
N LEU A 170 -17.71 -2.49 -2.53
CA LEU A 170 -17.77 -3.10 -1.20
C LEU A 170 -17.54 -4.62 -1.31
N ILE A 171 -16.52 -5.12 -0.63
CA ILE A 171 -16.18 -6.56 -0.60
C ILE A 171 -16.96 -7.27 0.51
N LYS A 172 -17.04 -6.66 1.70
CA LYS A 172 -17.71 -7.26 2.86
C LYS A 172 -18.17 -6.20 3.85
N LYS A 173 -19.45 -6.25 4.24
CA LYS A 173 -20.01 -5.47 5.36
C LYS A 173 -19.50 -5.94 6.72
N GLY A 174 -19.39 -5.01 7.66
CA GLY A 174 -19.03 -5.29 9.05
C GLY A 174 -17.54 -5.19 9.35
N PRO A 175 -17.04 -5.79 10.45
CA PRO A 175 -15.67 -5.60 10.92
C PRO A 175 -14.61 -5.95 9.87
N GLY A 176 -13.66 -5.04 9.70
CA GLY A 176 -12.50 -5.22 8.84
C GLY A 176 -11.46 -4.13 9.10
N ASN A 177 -10.22 -4.54 9.38
CA ASN A 177 -9.11 -3.63 9.67
C ASN A 177 -8.07 -3.71 8.55
N TYR A 178 -6.91 -4.26 8.87
CA TYR A 178 -5.76 -4.33 7.97
C TYR A 178 -6.07 -5.26 6.81
N THR A 179 -5.84 -4.80 5.58
CA THR A 179 -6.07 -5.60 4.37
C THR A 179 -4.77 -5.85 3.62
N TRP A 180 -4.63 -6.98 2.93
CA TRP A 180 -3.55 -7.26 1.97
C TRP A 180 -4.15 -7.84 0.70
N MET A 181 -3.49 -7.63 -0.44
CA MET A 181 -3.93 -8.20 -1.71
C MET A 181 -2.80 -8.89 -2.46
N ALA A 182 -3.16 -9.91 -3.25
CA ALA A 182 -2.27 -10.57 -4.20
C ALA A 182 -3.01 -10.88 -5.50
N ALA A 183 -2.33 -10.70 -6.63
CA ALA A 183 -2.79 -11.16 -7.93
C ALA A 183 -2.35 -12.62 -8.15
N GLY A 184 -3.23 -13.41 -8.74
CA GLY A 184 -2.88 -14.75 -9.19
C GLY A 184 -1.86 -14.72 -10.32
N ARG A 185 -1.08 -15.80 -10.41
CA ARG A 185 0.07 -15.88 -11.31
C ARG A 185 -0.37 -16.25 -12.72
N GLN A 186 0.14 -15.53 -13.72
CA GLN A 186 -0.03 -15.87 -15.14
C GLN A 186 0.42 -17.30 -15.45
N GLY A 187 -0.32 -18.00 -16.31
CA GLY A 187 -0.10 -19.40 -16.69
C GLY A 187 -0.48 -20.41 -15.61
N THR A 188 -1.24 -20.02 -14.59
CA THR A 188 -1.70 -20.91 -13.51
C THR A 188 -3.21 -20.85 -13.36
N SER A 189 -3.80 -21.79 -12.62
CA SER A 189 -5.24 -21.78 -12.31
C SER A 189 -5.70 -20.57 -11.49
N SER A 190 -4.77 -19.77 -10.96
CA SER A 190 -5.07 -18.52 -10.25
C SER A 190 -5.07 -17.29 -11.17
N GLU A 191 -4.67 -17.43 -12.45
CA GLU A 191 -4.60 -16.30 -13.37
C GLU A 191 -5.93 -15.52 -13.46
N GLY A 192 -5.84 -14.19 -13.45
CA GLY A 192 -6.99 -13.30 -13.45
C GLY A 192 -7.70 -13.17 -12.09
N MET A 193 -7.34 -13.98 -11.09
CA MET A 193 -7.92 -13.89 -9.74
C MET A 193 -7.17 -12.89 -8.87
N ILE A 194 -7.91 -12.26 -7.97
CA ILE A 194 -7.44 -11.37 -6.93
C ILE A 194 -7.82 -12.00 -5.59
N TYR A 195 -6.86 -12.03 -4.67
CA TYR A 195 -7.04 -12.53 -3.32
C TYR A 195 -6.88 -11.35 -2.36
N LEU A 196 -7.88 -11.12 -1.52
CA LEU A 196 -7.85 -10.09 -0.48
C LEU A 196 -7.93 -10.77 0.88
N LEU A 197 -6.96 -10.53 1.74
CA LEU A 197 -6.97 -10.93 3.15
C LEU A 197 -7.31 -9.72 4.01
N ALA A 198 -8.27 -9.83 4.93
CA ALA A 198 -8.58 -8.79 5.90
C ALA A 198 -8.43 -9.32 7.34
N GLY A 199 -7.55 -8.67 8.11
CA GLY A 199 -7.14 -9.13 9.43
C GLY A 199 -6.51 -10.52 9.38
N LYS A 200 -6.72 -11.32 10.42
CA LYS A 200 -6.45 -12.77 10.41
C LYS A 200 -7.75 -13.57 10.33
N ASP A 201 -8.83 -12.92 9.89
CA ASP A 201 -10.19 -13.37 10.15
C ASP A 201 -10.85 -13.96 8.90
N TRP A 202 -10.61 -13.37 7.72
CA TRP A 202 -11.21 -13.86 6.48
C TRP A 202 -10.43 -13.45 5.22
N MET A 203 -10.64 -14.22 4.14
CA MET A 203 -10.12 -13.96 2.80
C MET A 203 -11.27 -13.95 1.78
N ALA A 204 -11.20 -13.04 0.82
CA ALA A 204 -12.07 -12.99 -0.36
C ALA A 204 -11.27 -13.32 -1.62
N ARG A 205 -11.96 -13.88 -2.61
CA ARG A 205 -11.41 -14.19 -3.94
C ARG A 205 -12.39 -13.68 -4.99
N PHE A 206 -11.94 -12.81 -5.87
CA PHE A 206 -12.73 -12.19 -6.95
C PHE A 206 -11.83 -11.93 -8.18
N ASN A 207 -12.33 -11.27 -9.21
CA ASN A 207 -11.54 -10.88 -10.39
C ASN A 207 -11.87 -9.42 -10.78
N LEU A 208 -11.15 -8.88 -11.78
CA LEU A 208 -11.36 -7.50 -12.21
C LEU A 208 -12.77 -7.28 -12.77
N ASN A 209 -13.30 -8.21 -13.57
CA ASN A 209 -14.65 -8.08 -14.13
C ASN A 209 -15.70 -7.89 -13.03
N TRP A 210 -15.62 -8.68 -11.96
CA TRP A 210 -16.49 -8.51 -10.80
C TRP A 210 -16.32 -7.13 -10.17
N LEU A 211 -15.12 -6.57 -10.04
CA LEU A 211 -14.98 -5.19 -9.51
C LEU A 211 -15.66 -4.12 -10.39
N LEU A 212 -15.83 -4.38 -11.70
CA LEU A 212 -16.37 -3.42 -12.68
C LEU A 212 -17.87 -3.60 -12.97
N GLU A 213 -18.46 -4.70 -12.53
CA GLU A 213 -19.89 -4.91 -12.61
C GLU A 213 -20.64 -3.83 -11.83
N LYS A 214 -21.64 -3.22 -12.47
CA LYS A 214 -22.57 -2.31 -11.79
C LYS A 214 -23.52 -3.14 -10.93
N ASP A 215 -23.73 -2.72 -9.68
CA ASP A 215 -24.79 -3.30 -8.86
C ASP A 215 -26.13 -3.03 -9.56
N THR A 216 -26.79 -4.09 -10.01
CA THR A 216 -28.14 -4.07 -10.62
C THR A 216 -29.23 -3.93 -9.57
#